data_AF-A0A7Y4TCR5-F1
#
_entry.id   AF-A0A7Y4TCR5-F1
#
_cell.length_a   1.000
_cell.length_b   1.000
_cell.length_c   1.000
_cell.angle_alpha   90.00
_cell.angle_beta   90.00
_cell.angle_gamma   90.00
#
_symmetry.space_group_name_H-M   'P 1'
#
loop_
_entity.id
_entity.type
_entity.pdbx_description
1 polymer ?
#
loop_
_entity_poly.entity_id
_entity_poly.type
_entity_poly.pdbx_seq_one_letter_code
_entity_poly.pdbx_strand_id
1 'polypeptide(L)'
;MTRSDDAGRLQRGRVRAVARVVVLGALCAAAVLAAGRVVEVRRFGWTDEAAAALVEQDVRADIAAAGLVLRDMALALDVPASLAAAAGNDADALRALFTGADRAVAEAGTEPVALTVYSAAGQPLAWSGRASELPADRLQAADERWFLAQGPLGLRLVHVRPVRATDGPRAVGAIAAERILADAEPDAADGSTDLVLATSRARLLVEPIATAVDGPNADGFVVDDPTGAPLFRASLPEGELAGARLAVRRLSRSLAWAVLVAALLLALGPVAELRRGAGMRESWAWTLLA
;
A
#
# COMPACT_ATOMS: atom_id res chain seq x y z
N MET A 1 54.83 42.00 24.60
CA MET A 1 53.37 42.24 24.78
C MET A 1 52.48 41.53 23.74
N THR A 2 52.98 40.58 22.93
CA THR A 2 52.25 39.99 21.79
C THR A 2 51.70 38.57 22.01
N ARG A 3 52.22 37.83 22.99
CA ARG A 3 51.88 36.40 23.20
C ARG A 3 50.54 36.16 23.91
N SER A 4 50.01 37.16 24.62
CA SER A 4 48.75 37.05 25.36
C SER A 4 47.52 37.23 24.46
N ASP A 5 47.62 38.05 23.41
CA ASP A 5 46.51 38.33 22.50
C ASP A 5 46.18 37.17 21.55
N ASP A 6 47.20 36.37 21.17
CA ASP A 6 47.00 35.24 20.26
C ASP A 6 46.30 34.05 20.93
N ALA A 7 46.54 33.81 22.22
CA ALA A 7 45.80 32.79 22.99
C ALA A 7 44.30 33.12 23.06
N GLY A 8 43.95 34.39 23.25
CA GLY A 8 42.56 34.86 23.29
C GLY A 8 41.85 34.82 21.92
N ARG A 9 42.58 34.93 20.80
CA ARG A 9 42.03 34.75 19.45
C ARG A 9 41.76 33.28 19.12
N LEU A 10 42.66 32.38 19.48
CA LEU A 10 42.51 30.94 19.26
C LEU A 10 41.34 30.35 20.07
N GLN A 11 41.17 30.78 21.32
CA GLN A 11 40.05 30.35 22.17
C GLN A 11 38.69 30.80 21.61
N ARG A 12 38.59 32.05 21.12
CA ARG A 12 37.37 32.56 20.48
C ARG A 12 37.04 31.84 19.16
N GLY A 13 38.06 31.46 18.38
CA GLY A 13 37.88 30.68 17.14
C GLY A 13 37.27 29.29 17.40
N ARG A 14 37.75 28.58 18.42
CA ARG A 14 37.27 27.23 18.79
C ARG A 14 35.85 27.23 19.36
N VAL A 15 35.51 28.20 20.22
CA VAL A 15 34.13 28.36 20.73
C VAL A 15 33.16 28.62 19.58
N ARG A 16 33.55 29.45 18.61
CA ARG A 16 32.74 29.70 17.40
C ARG A 16 32.59 28.45 16.53
N ALA A 17 33.63 27.61 16.43
CA ALA A 17 33.55 26.35 15.68
C ALA A 17 32.57 25.37 16.33
N VAL A 18 32.65 25.18 17.65
CA VAL A 18 31.69 24.36 18.40
C VAL A 18 30.26 24.89 18.25
N ALA A 19 30.06 26.20 18.43
CA ALA A 19 28.76 26.83 18.29
C ALA A 19 28.17 26.65 16.87
N ARG A 20 28.99 26.75 15.82
CA ARG A 20 28.55 26.49 14.44
C ARG A 20 28.09 25.05 14.23
N VAL A 21 28.82 24.07 14.74
CA VAL A 21 28.43 22.64 14.62
C VAL A 21 27.10 22.39 15.33
N VAL A 22 26.93 22.91 16.55
CA VAL A 22 25.69 22.76 17.32
C VAL A 22 24.52 23.45 16.62
N VAL A 23 24.69 24.69 16.15
CA VAL A 23 23.64 25.45 15.44
C VAL A 23 23.26 24.75 14.14
N LEU A 24 24.24 24.28 13.35
CA LEU A 24 23.96 23.57 12.11
C LEU A 24 23.23 22.25 12.38
N GLY A 25 23.63 21.50 13.41
CA GLY A 25 22.94 20.29 13.85
C GLY A 25 21.49 20.55 14.27
N ALA A 26 21.24 21.62 15.03
CA ALA A 26 19.90 22.04 15.41
C ALA A 26 19.04 22.44 14.20
N LEU A 27 19.60 23.17 13.24
CA LEU A 27 18.92 23.53 11.99
C LEU A 27 18.57 22.30 11.15
N CYS A 28 19.49 21.35 11.02
CA CYS A 28 19.23 20.08 10.33
C CYS A 28 18.13 19.27 11.02
N ALA A 29 18.14 19.18 12.35
CA ALA A 29 17.09 18.50 13.10
C ALA A 29 15.71 19.17 12.94
N ALA A 30 15.67 20.51 12.96
CA ALA A 30 14.45 21.28 12.69
C ALA A 30 13.93 21.04 11.26
N ALA A 31 14.82 20.97 10.26
CA ALA A 31 14.47 20.65 8.89
C ALA A 31 13.89 19.23 8.76
N VAL A 32 14.43 18.24 9.47
CA VAL A 32 13.88 16.87 9.52
C VAL A 32 12.46 16.86 10.09
N LEU A 33 12.22 17.58 11.19
CA LEU A 33 10.88 17.68 11.78
C LEU A 33 9.89 18.37 10.83
N ALA A 34 10.31 19.45 10.17
CA ALA A 34 9.51 20.15 9.18
C ALA A 34 9.18 19.25 7.98
N ALA A 35 10.15 18.50 7.46
CA ALA A 35 9.95 17.52 6.40
C ALA A 35 8.97 16.42 6.83
N GLY A 36 9.10 15.89 8.05
CA GLY A 36 8.17 14.93 8.62
C GLY A 36 6.73 15.47 8.69
N ARG A 37 6.56 16.75 9.07
CA ARG A 37 5.25 17.41 9.10
C ARG A 37 4.67 17.59 7.70
N VAL A 38 5.50 17.95 6.71
CA VAL A 38 5.08 18.06 5.30
C VAL A 38 4.61 16.70 4.77
N VAL A 39 5.34 15.63 5.07
CA VAL A 39 4.95 14.26 4.69
C VAL A 39 3.63 13.87 5.34
N GLU A 40 3.44 14.15 6.62
CA GLU A 40 2.18 13.89 7.34
C GLU A 40 0.99 14.60 6.69
N VAL A 41 1.11 15.91 6.44
CA VAL A 41 0.04 16.72 5.84
C VAL A 41 -0.26 16.30 4.41
N ARG A 42 0.77 15.94 3.61
CA ARG A 42 0.55 15.44 2.24
C ARG A 42 -0.13 14.09 2.20
N ARG A 43 0.19 13.19 3.14
CA ARG A 43 -0.36 11.83 3.15
C ARG A 43 -1.77 11.77 3.73
N PHE A 44 -2.02 12.52 4.81
CA PHE A 44 -3.24 12.40 5.62
C PHE A 44 -4.05 13.70 5.69
N GLY A 45 -3.66 14.77 5.02
CA GLY A 45 -4.32 16.07 5.19
C GLY A 45 -4.12 16.68 6.60
N TRP A 46 -4.91 17.70 6.89
CA TRP A 46 -4.83 18.45 8.15
C TRP A 46 -5.70 17.87 9.27
N THR A 47 -6.86 17.28 8.94
CA THR A 47 -7.83 16.71 9.90
C THR A 47 -8.02 15.22 9.66
N ASP A 48 -8.61 14.51 10.62
CA ASP A 48 -8.90 13.08 10.44
C ASP A 48 -10.03 12.87 9.40
N GLU A 49 -10.99 13.80 9.28
CA GLU A 49 -12.00 13.70 8.21
C GLU A 49 -11.36 13.86 6.83
N ALA A 50 -10.40 14.78 6.68
CA ALA A 50 -9.67 14.94 5.41
C ALA A 50 -8.86 13.67 5.08
N ALA A 51 -8.29 13.01 6.08
CA ALA A 51 -7.59 11.74 5.90
C ALA A 51 -8.54 10.64 5.45
N ALA A 52 -9.69 10.51 6.11
CA ALA A 52 -10.72 9.53 5.79
C ALA A 52 -11.27 9.73 4.37
N ALA A 53 -11.56 10.97 3.97
CA ALA A 53 -12.02 11.30 2.62
C ALA A 53 -10.98 10.95 1.54
N LEU A 54 -9.68 11.15 1.83
CA LEU A 54 -8.62 10.73 0.92
C LEU A 54 -8.56 9.20 0.78
N VAL A 55 -8.65 8.48 1.90
CA VAL A 55 -8.69 7.00 1.89
C VAL A 55 -9.88 6.51 1.08
N GLU A 56 -11.07 7.06 1.31
CA GLU A 56 -12.29 6.74 0.55
C GLU A 56 -12.11 6.98 -0.95
N GLN A 57 -11.54 8.13 -1.33
CA GLN A 57 -11.25 8.46 -2.71
C GLN A 57 -10.25 7.48 -3.35
N ASP A 58 -9.17 7.13 -2.64
CA ASP A 58 -8.17 6.19 -3.15
C ASP A 58 -8.76 4.80 -3.36
N VAL A 59 -9.56 4.31 -2.40
CA VAL A 59 -10.20 2.98 -2.48
C VAL A 59 -11.15 2.94 -3.67
N ARG A 60 -12.01 3.95 -3.82
CA ARG A 60 -12.91 4.02 -4.98
C ARG A 60 -12.13 4.07 -6.29
N ALA A 61 -11.05 4.84 -6.35
CA ALA A 61 -10.21 4.93 -7.54
C ALA A 61 -9.52 3.60 -7.87
N ASP A 62 -8.97 2.90 -6.88
CA ASP A 62 -8.31 1.61 -7.06
C ASP A 62 -9.30 0.52 -7.50
N ILE A 63 -10.48 0.44 -6.87
CA ILE A 63 -11.52 -0.52 -7.26
C ILE A 63 -12.06 -0.22 -8.66
N ALA A 64 -12.27 1.05 -9.01
CA ALA A 64 -12.67 1.43 -10.37
C ALA A 64 -11.60 1.05 -11.40
N ALA A 65 -10.33 1.34 -11.13
CA ALA A 65 -9.22 0.98 -11.99
C ALA A 65 -9.09 -0.55 -12.15
N ALA A 66 -9.20 -1.30 -11.04
CA ALA A 66 -9.23 -2.76 -11.05
C ALA A 66 -10.37 -3.30 -11.92
N GLY A 67 -11.56 -2.74 -11.75
CA GLY A 67 -12.75 -3.13 -12.49
C GLY A 67 -12.59 -2.93 -14.00
N LEU A 68 -11.94 -1.83 -14.41
CA LEU A 68 -11.61 -1.58 -15.82
C LEU A 68 -10.62 -2.62 -16.37
N VAL A 69 -9.54 -2.91 -15.65
CA VAL A 69 -8.56 -3.93 -16.06
C VAL A 69 -9.22 -5.30 -16.22
N LEU A 70 -10.03 -5.73 -15.25
CA LEU A 70 -10.73 -7.01 -15.31
C LEU A 70 -11.77 -7.08 -16.44
N ARG A 71 -12.42 -5.95 -16.74
CA ARG A 71 -13.34 -5.86 -17.86
C ARG A 71 -12.60 -5.96 -19.19
N ASP A 72 -11.52 -5.23 -19.35
CA ASP A 72 -10.70 -5.23 -20.57
C ASP A 72 -10.11 -6.63 -20.83
N MET A 73 -9.62 -7.31 -19.80
CA MET A 73 -9.17 -8.71 -19.90
C MET A 73 -10.27 -9.64 -20.40
N ALA A 74 -11.49 -9.51 -19.85
CA ALA A 74 -12.62 -10.34 -20.25
C ALA A 74 -13.10 -10.04 -21.68
N LEU A 75 -12.99 -8.79 -22.14
CA LEU A 75 -13.37 -8.35 -23.49
C LEU A 75 -12.30 -8.68 -24.55
N ALA A 76 -11.02 -8.72 -24.16
CA ALA A 76 -9.90 -8.98 -25.07
C ALA A 76 -9.86 -10.41 -25.63
N LEU A 77 -10.59 -11.34 -25.01
CA LEU A 77 -10.80 -12.69 -25.53
C LEU A 77 -11.87 -12.66 -26.63
N ASP A 78 -11.54 -13.16 -27.81
CA ASP A 78 -12.49 -13.41 -28.92
C ASP A 78 -13.02 -14.84 -28.83
N VAL A 79 -14.21 -15.00 -28.22
CA VAL A 79 -14.62 -16.27 -27.58
C VAL A 79 -15.85 -16.99 -28.16
N PRO A 80 -16.81 -16.38 -28.88
CA PRO A 80 -18.08 -17.08 -29.15
C PRO A 80 -17.91 -18.40 -29.91
N ALA A 81 -17.09 -18.42 -30.96
CA ALA A 81 -16.87 -19.61 -31.78
C ALA A 81 -15.89 -20.61 -31.13
N SER A 82 -14.81 -20.11 -30.52
CA SER A 82 -13.79 -20.92 -29.87
C SER A 82 -14.31 -21.63 -28.60
N LEU A 83 -15.25 -21.03 -27.87
CA LEU A 83 -15.83 -21.61 -26.66
C LEU A 83 -16.73 -22.81 -26.96
N ALA A 84 -17.57 -22.71 -28.00
CA ALA A 84 -18.42 -23.82 -28.42
C ALA A 84 -17.59 -25.00 -28.96
N ALA A 85 -16.55 -24.73 -29.75
CA ALA A 85 -15.63 -25.75 -30.26
C ALA A 85 -14.83 -26.41 -29.11
N ALA A 86 -14.29 -25.61 -28.19
CA ALA A 86 -13.54 -26.10 -27.03
C ALA A 86 -14.41 -26.97 -26.11
N ALA A 87 -15.69 -26.61 -25.90
CA ALA A 87 -16.64 -27.43 -25.14
C ALA A 87 -16.93 -28.78 -25.82
N GLY A 88 -16.74 -28.87 -27.14
CA GLY A 88 -16.79 -30.11 -27.93
C GLY A 88 -15.46 -30.91 -27.92
N ASN A 89 -14.50 -30.56 -27.07
CA ASN A 89 -13.14 -31.14 -27.00
C ASN A 89 -12.28 -30.89 -28.26
N ASP A 90 -12.49 -29.79 -28.97
CA ASP A 90 -11.56 -29.33 -30.00
C ASP A 90 -10.24 -28.85 -29.36
N ALA A 91 -9.15 -29.55 -29.65
CA ALA A 91 -7.83 -29.28 -29.09
C ALA A 91 -7.23 -27.95 -29.56
N ASP A 92 -7.52 -27.52 -30.80
CA ASP A 92 -7.01 -26.26 -31.34
C ASP A 92 -7.75 -25.07 -30.74
N ALA A 93 -9.07 -25.21 -30.56
CA ALA A 93 -9.87 -24.22 -29.85
C ALA A 93 -9.44 -24.05 -28.39
N LEU A 94 -9.19 -25.16 -27.68
CA LEU A 94 -8.66 -25.12 -26.30
C LEU A 94 -7.31 -24.40 -26.25
N ARG A 95 -6.39 -24.71 -27.17
CA ARG A 95 -5.07 -24.06 -27.21
C ARG A 95 -5.19 -22.56 -27.46
N ALA A 96 -6.10 -22.15 -28.34
CA ALA A 96 -6.38 -20.73 -28.59
C ALA A 96 -6.91 -20.02 -27.33
N LEU A 97 -7.80 -20.66 -26.56
CA LEU A 97 -8.30 -20.11 -25.29
C LEU A 97 -7.20 -19.93 -24.25
N PHE A 98 -6.32 -20.93 -24.05
CA PHE A 98 -5.17 -20.81 -23.15
C PHE A 98 -4.22 -19.68 -23.58
N THR A 99 -3.91 -19.62 -24.88
CA THR A 99 -3.04 -18.57 -25.43
C THR A 99 -3.63 -17.18 -25.23
N GLY A 100 -4.95 -17.04 -25.43
CA GLY A 100 -5.67 -15.80 -25.18
C GLY A 100 -5.66 -15.41 -23.71
N ALA A 101 -5.85 -16.37 -22.81
CA ALA A 101 -5.84 -16.13 -21.37
C ALA A 101 -4.46 -15.71 -20.86
N ASP A 102 -3.41 -16.39 -21.31
CA ASP A 102 -2.02 -16.04 -20.97
C ASP A 102 -1.65 -14.65 -21.48
N ARG A 103 -2.06 -14.30 -22.70
CA ARG A 103 -1.85 -12.96 -23.25
C ARG A 103 -2.57 -11.89 -22.41
N ALA A 104 -3.83 -12.11 -22.06
CA ALA A 104 -4.60 -11.15 -21.27
C ALA A 104 -3.99 -10.94 -19.86
N VAL A 105 -3.51 -12.00 -19.22
CA VAL A 105 -2.80 -11.90 -17.92
C VAL A 105 -1.45 -11.20 -18.08
N ALA A 106 -0.70 -11.49 -19.14
CA ALA A 106 0.60 -10.84 -19.40
C ALA A 106 0.43 -9.33 -19.69
N GLU A 107 -0.61 -8.94 -20.41
CA GLU A 107 -0.93 -7.53 -20.72
C GLU A 107 -1.33 -6.73 -19.48
N ALA A 108 -1.86 -7.38 -18.43
CA ALA A 108 -2.14 -6.76 -17.14
C ALA A 108 -0.85 -6.45 -16.31
N GLY A 109 0.32 -6.87 -16.79
CA GLY A 109 1.63 -6.50 -16.24
C GLY A 109 1.93 -7.15 -14.89
N THR A 110 2.18 -6.34 -13.87
CA THR A 110 2.57 -6.81 -12.52
C THR A 110 1.38 -7.00 -11.58
N GLU A 111 0.15 -6.75 -12.04
CA GLU A 111 -1.06 -6.91 -11.23
C GLU A 111 -1.31 -8.40 -10.92
N PRO A 112 -1.68 -8.75 -9.67
CA PRO A 112 -1.95 -10.13 -9.28
C PRO A 112 -3.34 -10.58 -9.78
N VAL A 113 -3.45 -10.75 -11.10
CA VAL A 113 -4.70 -11.11 -11.78
C VAL A 113 -4.75 -12.59 -12.17
N ALA A 114 -5.96 -13.07 -12.41
CA ALA A 114 -6.23 -14.38 -13.00
C ALA A 114 -7.42 -14.28 -13.95
N LEU A 115 -7.49 -15.20 -14.90
CA LEU A 115 -8.57 -15.29 -15.88
C LEU A 115 -8.94 -16.76 -16.07
N THR A 116 -10.24 -17.06 -16.05
CA THR A 116 -10.76 -18.40 -16.30
C THR A 116 -11.93 -18.34 -17.29
N VAL A 117 -11.88 -19.19 -18.30
CA VAL A 117 -12.97 -19.38 -19.27
C VAL A 117 -13.71 -20.64 -18.89
N TYR A 118 -15.03 -20.54 -18.72
CA TYR A 118 -15.94 -21.62 -18.36
C TYR A 118 -16.87 -21.97 -19.51
N SER A 119 -17.20 -23.25 -19.62
CA SER A 119 -18.29 -23.75 -20.48
C SER A 119 -19.66 -23.34 -19.94
N ALA A 120 -20.73 -23.52 -20.73
CA ALA A 120 -22.10 -23.34 -20.27
C ALA A 120 -22.48 -24.20 -19.05
N ALA A 121 -21.77 -25.32 -18.83
CA ALA A 121 -21.96 -26.20 -17.68
C ALA A 121 -21.16 -25.76 -16.44
N GLY A 122 -20.44 -24.63 -16.50
CA GLY A 122 -19.57 -24.15 -15.42
C GLY A 122 -18.25 -24.90 -15.30
N GLN A 123 -17.85 -25.68 -16.32
CA GLN A 123 -16.57 -26.39 -16.31
C GLN A 123 -15.45 -25.46 -16.81
N PRO A 124 -14.32 -25.32 -16.11
CA PRO A 124 -13.19 -24.52 -16.59
C PRO A 124 -12.60 -25.17 -17.84
N LEU A 125 -12.50 -24.40 -18.93
CA LEU A 125 -11.95 -24.81 -20.22
C LEU A 125 -10.51 -24.33 -20.40
N ALA A 126 -10.22 -23.11 -19.93
CA ALA A 126 -8.89 -22.51 -19.96
C ALA A 126 -8.73 -21.56 -18.77
N TRP A 127 -7.51 -21.43 -18.26
CA TRP A 127 -7.21 -20.50 -17.18
C TRP A 127 -5.77 -19.99 -17.28
N SER A 128 -5.52 -18.84 -16.67
CA SER A 128 -4.18 -18.30 -16.46
C SER A 128 -4.13 -17.51 -15.14
N GLY A 129 -2.95 -17.47 -14.53
CA GLY A 129 -2.75 -16.92 -13.19
C GLY A 129 -3.29 -17.83 -12.07
N ARG A 130 -3.48 -17.25 -10.88
CA ARG A 130 -3.89 -17.97 -9.67
C ARG A 130 -5.41 -17.90 -9.47
N ALA A 131 -6.23 -18.45 -10.36
CA ALA A 131 -7.70 -18.35 -10.30
C ALA A 131 -8.29 -19.00 -9.02
N SER A 132 -9.49 -18.57 -8.60
CA SER A 132 -10.24 -19.23 -7.53
C SER A 132 -11.38 -20.09 -8.08
N GLU A 133 -11.83 -21.06 -7.29
CA GLU A 133 -13.03 -21.82 -7.62
C GLU A 133 -14.27 -20.97 -7.34
N LEU A 134 -15.04 -20.68 -8.39
CA LEU A 134 -16.24 -19.85 -8.31
C LEU A 134 -17.50 -20.72 -8.19
N PRO A 135 -18.44 -20.36 -7.31
CA PRO A 135 -19.74 -21.03 -7.22
C PRO A 135 -20.55 -20.95 -8.52
N ALA A 136 -21.30 -22.01 -8.84
CA ALA A 136 -22.06 -22.11 -10.09
C ALA A 136 -23.13 -21.01 -10.24
N ASP A 137 -23.75 -20.56 -9.15
CA ASP A 137 -24.72 -19.45 -9.13
C ASP A 137 -24.08 -18.11 -9.53
N ARG A 138 -22.77 -17.95 -9.29
CA ARG A 138 -22.00 -16.78 -9.72
C ARG A 138 -21.65 -16.83 -11.21
N LEU A 139 -21.39 -18.02 -11.73
CA LEU A 139 -21.02 -18.24 -13.13
C LEU A 139 -22.21 -18.21 -14.10
N GLN A 140 -23.39 -18.66 -13.66
CA GLN A 140 -24.59 -18.79 -14.49
C GLN A 140 -25.47 -17.53 -14.54
N ALA A 141 -24.97 -16.38 -14.07
CA ALA A 141 -25.70 -15.13 -14.12
C ALA A 141 -25.98 -14.69 -15.57
N ALA A 142 -27.14 -14.11 -15.81
CA ALA A 142 -27.58 -13.69 -17.15
C ALA A 142 -26.79 -12.47 -17.68
N ASP A 143 -26.34 -11.62 -16.77
CA ASP A 143 -25.66 -10.36 -17.05
C ASP A 143 -24.26 -10.31 -16.42
N GLU A 144 -23.45 -9.35 -16.88
CA GLU A 144 -22.15 -9.04 -16.29
C GLU A 144 -22.31 -8.66 -14.82
N ARG A 145 -21.41 -9.15 -13.96
CA ARG A 145 -21.47 -8.89 -12.53
C ARG A 145 -20.09 -8.78 -11.89
N TRP A 146 -20.03 -7.97 -10.85
CA TRP A 146 -18.88 -7.85 -9.96
C TRP A 146 -19.24 -8.34 -8.57
N PHE A 147 -18.31 -8.98 -7.90
CA PHE A 147 -18.45 -9.35 -6.49
C PHE A 147 -17.10 -9.55 -5.83
N LEU A 148 -17.10 -9.54 -4.49
CA LEU A 148 -15.97 -9.99 -3.71
C LEU A 148 -16.06 -11.50 -3.45
N ALA A 149 -14.92 -12.17 -3.60
CA ALA A 149 -14.74 -13.56 -3.19
C ALA A 149 -13.63 -13.65 -2.15
N GLN A 150 -13.90 -14.33 -1.04
CA GLN A 150 -12.89 -14.70 -0.06
C GLN A 150 -12.46 -16.14 -0.33
N GLY A 151 -11.18 -16.35 -0.55
CA GLY A 151 -10.60 -17.68 -0.72
C GLY A 151 -9.35 -17.89 0.12
N PRO A 152 -8.73 -19.09 0.05
CA PRO A 152 -7.48 -19.39 0.76
C PRO A 152 -6.32 -18.46 0.41
N LEU A 153 -6.42 -17.76 -0.72
CA LEU A 153 -5.41 -16.82 -1.21
C LEU A 153 -5.71 -15.36 -0.84
N GLY A 154 -6.80 -15.12 -0.12
CA GLY A 154 -7.22 -13.79 0.34
C GLY A 154 -8.49 -13.27 -0.33
N LEU A 155 -8.69 -11.96 -0.23
CA LEU A 155 -9.85 -11.25 -0.77
C LEU A 155 -9.62 -10.88 -2.24
N ARG A 156 -10.64 -11.11 -3.08
CA ARG A 156 -10.53 -10.91 -4.52
C ARG A 156 -11.71 -10.12 -5.07
N LEU A 157 -11.43 -9.20 -5.99
CA LEU A 157 -12.44 -8.63 -6.87
C LEU A 157 -12.62 -9.58 -8.04
N VAL A 158 -13.86 -10.01 -8.28
CA VAL A 158 -14.21 -10.92 -9.37
C VAL A 158 -15.17 -10.22 -10.31
N HIS A 159 -14.86 -10.24 -11.61
CA HIS A 159 -15.72 -9.83 -12.70
C HIS A 159 -16.10 -11.07 -13.52
N VAL A 160 -17.40 -11.37 -13.61
CA VAL A 160 -17.91 -12.46 -14.44
C VAL A 160 -18.69 -11.88 -15.62
N ARG A 161 -18.26 -12.23 -16.83
CA ARG A 161 -18.90 -11.87 -18.09
C ARG A 161 -19.50 -13.10 -18.76
N PRO A 162 -20.83 -13.19 -18.93
CA PRO A 162 -21.42 -14.26 -19.73
C PRO A 162 -21.06 -14.08 -21.22
N VAL A 163 -20.66 -15.17 -21.87
CA VAL A 163 -20.41 -15.20 -23.32
C VAL A 163 -21.70 -15.63 -24.00
N ARG A 164 -22.31 -14.75 -24.79
CA ARG A 164 -23.56 -15.04 -25.52
C ARG A 164 -23.27 -15.60 -26.90
N ALA A 165 -24.15 -16.51 -27.37
CA ALA A 165 -24.11 -16.97 -28.76
C ALA A 165 -24.41 -15.82 -29.73
N THR A 166 -23.85 -15.88 -30.94
CA THR A 166 -24.13 -14.91 -32.01
C THR A 166 -25.62 -14.91 -32.43
N ASP A 167 -26.28 -16.06 -32.32
CA ASP A 167 -27.61 -16.30 -32.88
C ASP A 167 -28.73 -16.41 -31.82
N GLY A 168 -28.48 -16.02 -30.56
CA GLY A 168 -29.54 -16.06 -29.55
C GLY A 168 -29.14 -15.55 -28.16
N PRO A 169 -30.12 -15.36 -27.25
CA PRO A 169 -29.90 -14.79 -25.92
C PRO A 169 -29.19 -15.74 -24.94
N ARG A 170 -28.95 -16.99 -25.34
CA ARG A 170 -28.38 -18.02 -24.48
C ARG A 170 -26.86 -17.83 -24.32
N ALA A 171 -26.39 -17.83 -23.08
CA ALA A 171 -24.97 -17.91 -22.77
C ALA A 171 -24.40 -19.28 -23.17
N VAL A 172 -23.29 -19.28 -23.92
CA VAL A 172 -22.51 -20.47 -24.29
C VAL A 172 -21.41 -20.78 -23.29
N GLY A 173 -21.10 -19.83 -22.40
CA GLY A 173 -20.13 -19.96 -21.32
C GLY A 173 -20.01 -18.66 -20.54
N ALA A 174 -18.96 -18.58 -19.71
CA ALA A 174 -18.65 -17.39 -18.93
C ALA A 174 -17.14 -17.18 -18.85
N ILE A 175 -16.71 -15.93 -18.70
CA ILE A 175 -15.32 -15.56 -18.44
C ILE A 175 -15.28 -14.92 -17.08
N ALA A 176 -14.45 -15.43 -16.17
CA ALA A 176 -14.19 -14.81 -14.89
C ALA A 176 -12.78 -14.21 -14.89
N ALA A 177 -12.69 -12.91 -14.66
CA ALA A 177 -11.45 -12.21 -14.41
C ALA A 177 -11.39 -11.85 -12.93
N GLU A 178 -10.25 -12.07 -12.29
CA GLU A 178 -10.08 -11.90 -10.85
C GLU A 178 -8.83 -11.08 -10.55
N ARG A 179 -8.88 -10.17 -9.57
CA ARG A 179 -7.71 -9.48 -8.99
C ARG A 179 -7.65 -9.75 -7.50
N ILE A 180 -6.49 -10.10 -6.98
CA ILE A 180 -6.26 -10.19 -5.53
C ILE A 180 -6.21 -8.76 -4.97
N LEU A 181 -7.09 -8.46 -4.01
CA LEU A 181 -7.15 -7.17 -3.32
C LEU A 181 -6.36 -7.19 -2.00
N ALA A 182 -6.41 -8.30 -1.28
CA ALA A 182 -5.67 -8.52 -0.05
C ALA A 182 -5.25 -9.98 0.03
N ASP A 183 -4.00 -10.23 0.41
CA ASP A 183 -3.51 -11.58 0.65
C ASP A 183 -4.13 -12.18 1.93
N ALA A 184 -4.23 -13.50 2.00
CA ALA A 184 -4.60 -14.17 3.24
C ALA A 184 -3.52 -13.91 4.31
N GLU A 185 -3.88 -13.22 5.40
CA GLU A 185 -2.97 -13.03 6.53
C GLU A 185 -2.79 -14.39 7.26
N PRO A 186 -1.56 -14.86 7.49
CA PRO A 186 -1.29 -16.21 8.00
C PRO A 186 -1.69 -16.43 9.47
N ASP A 187 -2.12 -15.38 10.18
CA ASP A 187 -2.24 -15.36 11.64
C ASP A 187 -3.64 -14.93 12.11
N ALA A 188 -4.69 -15.24 11.35
CA ALA A 188 -6.08 -15.18 11.82
C ALA A 188 -6.35 -16.29 12.88
N ALA A 189 -5.53 -16.33 13.92
CA ALA A 189 -5.60 -17.26 15.04
C ALA A 189 -6.79 -16.96 15.97
N ASP A 190 -7.44 -15.80 15.82
CA ASP A 190 -8.48 -15.33 16.72
C ASP A 190 -9.92 -15.51 16.19
N GLY A 191 -10.11 -16.24 15.09
CA GLY A 191 -11.43 -16.50 14.54
C GLY A 191 -12.18 -15.26 14.05
N SER A 192 -11.52 -14.09 13.98
CA SER A 192 -12.11 -12.90 13.36
C SER A 192 -12.20 -13.11 11.85
N THR A 193 -13.43 -13.19 11.34
CA THR A 193 -13.77 -13.21 9.91
C THR A 193 -13.59 -11.86 9.21
N ASP A 194 -13.00 -10.88 9.90
CA ASP A 194 -12.84 -9.53 9.39
C ASP A 194 -11.91 -9.50 8.17
N LEU A 195 -12.46 -9.09 7.03
CA LEU A 195 -11.70 -8.93 5.80
C LEU A 195 -10.96 -7.61 5.84
N VAL A 196 -9.64 -7.65 5.85
CA VAL A 196 -8.81 -6.44 5.91
C VAL A 196 -8.30 -6.07 4.53
N LEU A 197 -8.60 -4.86 4.07
CA LEU A 197 -8.01 -4.26 2.87
C LEU A 197 -6.93 -3.25 3.28
N ALA A 198 -5.67 -3.56 2.97
CA ALA A 198 -4.55 -2.66 3.24
C ALA A 198 -4.37 -1.67 2.08
N THR A 199 -4.44 -0.38 2.38
CA THR A 199 -4.12 0.69 1.42
C THR A 199 -2.77 1.31 1.75
N SER A 200 -2.29 2.20 0.87
CA SER A 200 -1.10 3.01 1.14
C SER A 200 -1.29 3.98 2.31
N ARG A 201 -2.51 4.20 2.83
CA ARG A 201 -2.80 5.18 3.87
C ARG A 201 -3.34 4.57 5.17
N ALA A 202 -4.18 3.55 5.09
CA ALA A 202 -4.79 2.90 6.25
C ALA A 202 -5.20 1.46 5.93
N ARG A 203 -5.39 0.64 6.97
CA ARG A 203 -6.10 -0.65 6.87
C ARG A 203 -7.60 -0.43 7.06
N LEU A 204 -8.41 -1.11 6.24
CA LEU A 204 -9.86 -1.00 6.23
C LEU A 204 -10.48 -2.36 6.54
N LEU A 205 -11.57 -2.36 7.29
CA LEU A 205 -12.44 -3.52 7.42
C LEU A 205 -13.44 -3.50 6.27
N VAL A 206 -13.54 -4.63 5.57
CA VAL A 206 -14.40 -4.83 4.41
C VAL A 206 -15.54 -5.76 4.78
N GLU A 207 -16.75 -5.32 4.52
CA GLU A 207 -17.96 -6.12 4.69
C GLU A 207 -18.64 -6.26 3.33
N PRO A 208 -18.68 -7.47 2.72
CA PRO A 208 -19.39 -7.70 1.49
C PRO A 208 -20.88 -7.36 1.65
N ILE A 209 -21.50 -6.71 0.66
CA ILE A 209 -22.90 -6.28 0.82
C ILE A 209 -23.89 -7.44 0.91
N ALA A 210 -23.57 -8.59 0.31
CA ALA A 210 -24.37 -9.81 0.47
C ALA A 210 -24.48 -10.28 1.94
N THR A 211 -23.55 -9.87 2.80
CA THR A 211 -23.50 -10.19 4.23
C THR A 211 -23.79 -8.99 5.13
N ALA A 212 -23.93 -7.79 4.56
CA ALA A 212 -24.11 -6.54 5.29
C ALA A 212 -25.54 -6.42 5.83
N VAL A 213 -25.80 -7.00 7.00
CA VAL A 213 -27.04 -6.83 7.77
C VAL A 213 -26.71 -6.01 9.00
N ASP A 214 -27.15 -4.75 9.06
CA ASP A 214 -27.07 -3.82 10.22
C ASP A 214 -25.94 -4.16 11.21
N GLY A 215 -24.71 -4.24 10.67
CA GLY A 215 -23.54 -4.70 11.40
C GLY A 215 -22.97 -3.61 12.31
N PRO A 216 -22.07 -3.97 13.24
CA PRO A 216 -21.42 -3.02 14.16
C PRO A 216 -20.61 -1.91 13.45
N ASN A 217 -20.32 -2.07 12.15
CA ASN A 217 -19.57 -1.12 11.31
C ASN A 217 -20.49 -0.26 10.42
N ALA A 218 -21.64 0.18 10.95
CA ALA A 218 -22.59 1.02 10.23
C ALA A 218 -22.01 2.38 9.76
N ASP A 219 -20.92 2.84 10.39
CA ASP A 219 -20.27 4.12 10.11
C ASP A 219 -19.27 4.08 8.92
N GLY A 220 -19.28 2.99 8.13
CA GLY A 220 -18.46 2.85 6.92
C GLY A 220 -19.04 3.54 5.68
N PHE A 221 -18.23 3.66 4.62
CA PHE A 221 -18.68 4.10 3.30
C PHE A 221 -18.89 2.92 2.36
N VAL A 222 -19.84 3.06 1.44
CA VAL A 222 -20.10 2.07 0.39
C VAL A 222 -19.17 2.32 -0.79
N VAL A 223 -18.62 1.22 -1.31
CA VAL A 223 -17.85 1.16 -2.54
C VAL A 223 -18.68 0.42 -3.57
N ASP A 224 -18.87 1.07 -4.71
CA ASP A 224 -19.64 0.53 -5.82
C ASP A 224 -18.74 -0.19 -6.83
N ASP A 225 -19.34 -1.06 -7.61
CA ASP A 225 -18.72 -1.66 -8.77
C ASP A 225 -18.70 -0.67 -9.96
N PRO A 226 -18.02 -1.01 -11.07
CA PRO A 226 -17.96 -0.14 -12.25
C PRO A 226 -19.31 0.18 -12.90
N THR A 227 -20.39 -0.53 -12.56
CA THR A 227 -21.76 -0.26 -13.03
C THR A 227 -22.56 0.63 -12.07
N GLY A 228 -21.99 0.94 -10.90
CA GLY A 228 -22.64 1.70 -9.84
C GLY A 228 -23.50 0.85 -8.91
N ALA A 229 -23.44 -0.49 -9.03
CA ALA A 229 -24.09 -1.38 -8.06
C ALA A 229 -23.18 -1.53 -6.83
N PRO A 230 -23.73 -1.59 -5.61
CA PRO A 230 -22.91 -1.51 -4.43
C PRO A 230 -22.21 -2.87 -4.19
N LEU A 231 -20.89 -2.84 -4.00
CA LEU A 231 -20.03 -4.02 -3.95
C LEU A 231 -19.74 -4.45 -2.51
N PHE A 232 -19.23 -3.52 -1.69
CA PHE A 232 -18.91 -3.74 -0.28
C PHE A 232 -18.98 -2.44 0.53
N ARG A 233 -19.09 -2.58 1.85
CA ARG A 233 -18.89 -1.48 2.79
C ARG A 233 -17.46 -1.54 3.33
N ALA A 234 -16.78 -0.40 3.31
CA ALA A 234 -15.48 -0.23 3.92
C ALA A 234 -15.61 0.64 5.16
N SER A 235 -14.97 0.23 6.27
CA SER A 235 -14.91 1.03 7.50
C SER A 235 -13.46 1.16 7.96
N LEU A 236 -13.13 2.33 8.52
CA LEU A 236 -11.84 2.55 9.13
C LEU A 236 -11.93 2.12 10.61
N PRO A 237 -11.05 1.23 11.10
CA PRO A 237 -10.96 0.95 12.52
C PRO A 237 -10.71 2.23 13.32
N GLU A 238 -11.31 2.32 14.51
CA GLU A 238 -11.06 3.44 15.41
C GLU A 238 -9.56 3.56 15.71
N GLY A 239 -9.03 4.78 15.58
CA GLY A 239 -7.64 5.07 15.90
C GLY A 239 -6.61 4.65 14.84
N GLU A 240 -6.99 3.99 13.75
CA GLU A 240 -6.06 3.57 12.68
C GLU A 240 -5.29 4.77 12.09
N LEU A 241 -6.01 5.84 11.74
CA LEU A 241 -5.42 7.08 11.22
C LEU A 241 -4.53 7.78 12.26
N ALA A 242 -4.95 7.78 13.53
CA ALA A 242 -4.17 8.36 14.61
C ALA A 242 -2.86 7.58 14.84
N GLY A 243 -2.93 6.25 14.79
CA GLY A 243 -1.77 5.35 14.85
C GLY A 243 -0.79 5.59 13.71
N ALA A 244 -1.30 5.67 12.47
CA ALA A 244 -0.49 5.95 11.29
C ALA A 244 0.24 7.31 11.37
N ARG A 245 -0.44 8.36 11.86
CA ARG A 245 0.17 9.68 12.11
C ARG A 245 1.25 9.61 13.19
N LEU A 246 0.98 8.90 14.28
CA LEU A 246 1.97 8.71 15.35
C LEU A 246 3.22 8.00 14.85
N ALA A 247 3.11 7.03 13.95
CA ALA A 247 4.25 6.35 13.36
C ALA A 247 5.17 7.32 12.59
N VAL A 248 4.59 8.17 11.73
CA VAL A 248 5.34 9.21 10.98
C VAL A 248 6.00 10.22 11.93
N ARG A 249 5.28 10.64 12.98
CA ARG A 249 5.81 11.56 14.01
C ARG A 249 6.94 10.93 14.82
N ARG A 250 6.84 9.64 15.16
CA ARG A 250 7.91 8.91 15.86
C ARG A 250 9.15 8.80 14.99
N LEU A 251 9.01 8.41 13.72
CA LEU A 251 10.15 8.29 12.80
C LEU A 251 10.86 9.63 12.58
N SER A 252 10.11 10.71 12.36
CA SER A 252 10.70 12.06 12.20
C SER A 252 11.39 12.54 13.48
N ARG A 253 10.80 12.32 14.66
CA ARG A 253 11.45 12.62 15.95
C ARG A 253 12.71 11.80 16.18
N SER A 254 12.69 10.50 15.91
CA SER A 254 13.85 9.62 16.04
C SER A 254 15.00 10.07 15.13
N LEU A 255 14.70 10.43 13.88
CA LEU A 255 15.69 10.93 12.94
C LEU A 255 16.26 12.30 13.38
N ALA A 256 15.40 13.20 13.87
CA ALA A 256 15.85 14.48 14.43
C ALA A 256 16.77 14.30 15.65
N TRP A 257 16.45 13.37 16.55
CA TRP A 257 17.31 13.01 17.68
C TRP A 257 18.65 12.42 17.23
N ALA A 258 18.65 11.54 16.23
CA ALA A 258 19.88 10.99 15.67
C ALA A 258 20.80 12.09 15.12
N VAL A 259 20.24 13.07 14.41
CA VAL A 259 20.97 14.24 13.90
C VAL A 259 21.56 15.08 15.04
N LEU A 260 20.78 15.34 16.10
CA LEU A 260 21.26 16.09 17.26
C LEU A 260 22.39 15.36 17.99
N VAL A 261 22.25 14.06 18.22
CA VAL A 261 23.29 13.25 18.86
C VAL A 261 24.56 13.24 18.02
N ALA A 262 24.45 13.07 16.69
CA ALA A 262 25.59 13.14 15.79
C ALA A 262 26.30 14.50 15.85
N ALA A 263 25.54 15.61 15.86
CA ALA A 263 26.11 16.95 16.00
C ALA A 263 26.83 17.16 17.34
N LEU A 264 26.27 16.64 18.44
CA LEU A 264 26.90 16.68 19.76
C LEU A 264 28.20 15.86 19.79
N LEU A 265 28.19 14.65 19.21
CA LEU A 265 29.39 13.81 19.10
C LEU A 265 30.50 14.51 18.28
N LEU A 266 30.15 15.16 17.17
CA LEU A 266 31.08 15.94 16.37
C LEU A 266 31.65 17.15 17.14
N ALA A 267 30.85 17.74 18.04
CA ALA A 267 31.30 18.83 18.90
C ALA A 267 32.25 18.38 20.04
N LEU A 268 32.25 17.10 20.42
CA LEU A 268 33.13 16.59 21.50
C LEU A 268 34.62 16.68 21.15
N GLY A 269 35.00 16.50 19.88
CA GLY A 269 36.39 16.62 19.42
C GLY A 269 37.04 17.97 19.77
N PRO A 270 36.48 19.11 19.28
CA PRO A 270 37.00 20.43 19.62
C PRO A 270 36.88 20.77 21.11
N VAL A 271 35.89 20.24 21.83
CA VAL A 271 35.76 20.42 23.29
C VAL A 271 36.87 19.70 24.06
N ALA A 272 37.21 18.47 23.69
CA ALA A 272 38.32 17.73 24.30
C ALA A 272 39.66 18.44 24.07
N GLU A 273 39.83 19.06 22.90
CA GLU A 273 41.01 19.84 22.55
C GLU A 273 41.13 21.16 23.34
N LEU A 274 39.98 21.80 23.63
CA LEU A 274 39.91 22.95 24.54
C LEU A 274 40.32 22.57 25.98
N ARG A 275 39.88 21.39 26.47
CA ARG A 275 40.25 20.91 27.82
C ARG A 275 41.74 20.58 27.94
N ARG A 276 42.34 19.92 26.94
CA ARG A 276 43.80 19.60 26.96
C ARG A 276 44.66 20.87 26.97
N GLY A 277 44.24 21.91 26.24
CA GLY A 277 44.93 23.21 26.23
C GLY A 277 44.85 23.97 27.56
N ALA A 278 43.79 23.77 28.35
CA ALA A 278 43.64 24.36 29.68
C ALA A 278 44.49 23.64 30.74
N GLY A 279 44.53 22.30 30.72
CA GLY A 279 45.31 21.50 31.69
C GLY A 279 46.83 21.64 31.52
N MET A 280 47.32 21.90 30.31
CA MET A 280 48.76 22.07 30.06
C MET A 280 49.34 23.40 30.60
N ARG A 281 48.50 24.28 31.17
CA ARG A 281 48.97 25.51 31.85
C ARG A 281 49.33 25.29 33.32
N GLU A 282 48.84 24.25 33.97
CA GLU A 282 49.14 23.98 35.39
C GLU A 282 50.46 23.22 35.59
N SER A 283 50.97 22.52 34.58
CA SER A 283 52.22 21.73 34.70
C SER A 283 53.50 22.56 34.64
N TRP A 284 53.45 23.84 34.23
CA TRP A 284 54.63 24.72 34.17
C TRP A 284 54.84 25.52 35.45
N ALA A 285 53.89 25.48 36.39
CA ALA A 285 54.04 26.13 37.70
C ALA A 285 54.94 25.32 38.65
N TRP A 286 55.14 24.02 38.40
CA TRP A 286 55.93 23.13 39.27
C TRP A 286 57.38 22.93 38.84
N THR A 287 57.77 23.29 37.62
CA THR A 287 59.16 23.13 37.12
C THR A 287 60.06 24.35 37.32
N LEU A 288 59.57 25.43 37.94
CA LEU A 288 60.36 26.63 38.27
C LEU A 288 60.72 26.74 39.78
N LEU A 289 60.47 25.70 40.56
CA LEU A 289 60.72 25.65 42.01
C LEU A 289 61.63 24.49 42.45
N ALA A 290 62.43 23.92 41.53
CA ALA A 290 63.45 22.91 41.83
C ALA A 290 64.83 23.38 41.34
#